data_AF-A0A7V7RJU9-F1
#
_entry.id   AF-A0A7V7RJU9-F1
#
_cell.length_a   1.000
_cell.length_b   1.000
_cell.length_c   1.000
_cell.angle_alpha   90.00
_cell.angle_beta   90.00
_cell.angle_gamma   90.00
#
_symmetry.space_group_name_H-M   'P 1'
#
loop_
_entity.id
_entity.type
_entity.pdbx_description
1 polymer ?
#
loop_
_entity_poly.entity_id
_entity_poly.type
_entity_poly.pdbx_seq_one_letter_code
_entity_poly.pdbx_strand_id
1 'polypeptide(L)'
;MVVFIILAVFSIPFFIWLSLTYVGYNKAGQADSKRKSIYFGFMITILLFNFISNNLFSLNASNGLPIVVSMIFLFSIYMLMAVAKARRKVIR
;
A
#
# COMPACT_ATOMS: atom_id res chain seq x y z
N MET A 1 9.52 -17.09 -8.80
CA MET A 1 8.07 -16.94 -8.59
C MET A 1 7.60 -17.36 -7.20
N VAL A 2 7.94 -18.57 -6.71
CA VAL A 2 7.45 -19.08 -5.40
C VAL A 2 7.71 -18.12 -4.23
N VAL A 3 8.90 -17.52 -4.15
CA VAL A 3 9.23 -16.54 -3.10
C VAL A 3 8.28 -15.33 -3.09
N PHE A 4 7.91 -14.81 -4.26
CA PHE A 4 7.00 -13.66 -4.37
C PHE A 4 5.55 -14.03 -4.03
N ILE A 5 5.14 -15.28 -4.28
CA ILE A 5 3.83 -15.79 -3.87
C ILE A 5 3.77 -15.86 -2.34
N ILE A 6 4.80 -16.42 -1.70
CA ILE A 6 4.90 -16.48 -0.24
C ILE A 6 4.89 -15.06 0.35
N LEU A 7 5.71 -14.16 -0.21
CA LEU A 7 5.74 -12.76 0.21
C LEU A 7 4.36 -12.11 0.08
N ALA A 8 3.64 -12.31 -1.03
CA ALA A 8 2.30 -11.78 -1.21
C ALA A 8 1.33 -12.31 -0.13
N VAL A 9 1.31 -13.62 0.12
CA VAL A 9 0.41 -14.24 1.11
C VAL A 9 0.63 -13.68 2.52
N PHE A 10 1.88 -13.46 2.94
CA PHE A 10 2.17 -12.89 4.27
C PHE A 10 2.06 -11.36 4.32
N SER A 11 2.40 -10.67 3.24
CA SER A 11 2.34 -9.21 3.20
C SER A 11 0.93 -8.66 3.07
N ILE A 12 -0.01 -9.38 2.44
CA ILE A 12 -1.39 -8.93 2.27
C ILE A 12 -2.10 -8.71 3.63
N PRO A 13 -2.14 -9.67 4.57
CA PRO A 13 -2.76 -9.45 5.88
C PRO A 13 -2.13 -8.28 6.64
N PHE A 14 -0.80 -8.17 6.62
CA PHE A 14 -0.08 -7.07 7.24
C PHE A 14 -0.44 -5.73 6.60
N PHE A 15 -0.50 -5.68 5.26
CA PHE A 15 -0.88 -4.51 4.49
C PHE A 15 -2.30 -4.05 4.81
N ILE A 16 -3.26 -4.98 4.90
CA ILE A 16 -4.65 -4.67 5.25
C ILE A 16 -4.72 -4.05 6.65
N TRP A 17 -4.09 -4.69 7.64
CA TRP A 17 -4.06 -4.17 9.00
C TRP A 17 -3.42 -2.77 9.08
N LEU A 18 -2.31 -2.59 8.37
CA LEU A 18 -1.61 -1.31 8.32
C LEU A 18 -2.42 -0.24 7.60
N SER A 19 -3.15 -0.60 6.55
CA SER A 19 -4.04 0.30 5.80
C SER A 19 -5.19 0.79 6.67
N LEU A 20 -5.85 -0.12 7.39
CA LEU A 20 -6.89 0.21 8.37
C LEU A 20 -6.34 1.13 9.47
N THR A 21 -5.12 0.85 9.94
CA THR A 21 -4.47 1.71 10.93
C THR A 21 -4.11 3.08 10.36
N TYR A 22 -3.61 3.15 9.13
CA TYR A 22 -3.18 4.39 8.48
C TYR A 22 -4.36 5.32 8.18
N VAL A 23 -5.44 4.75 7.63
CA VAL A 23 -6.69 5.46 7.30
C VAL A 23 -7.52 5.75 8.55
N GLY A 24 -7.59 4.82 9.50
CA GLY A 24 -8.41 4.93 10.71
C GLY A 24 -7.75 5.67 11.88
N TYR A 25 -6.50 6.13 11.76
CA TYR A 25 -5.82 6.87 12.83
C TYR A 25 -6.42 8.26 13.04
N ASN A 26 -7.51 8.32 13.81
CA ASN A 26 -8.26 9.51 14.15
C ASN A 26 -7.79 10.08 15.49
N LYS A 27 -6.94 11.10 15.47
CA LYS A 27 -6.68 11.94 16.65
C LYS A 27 -6.88 13.45 16.45
N ALA A 28 -7.09 13.91 15.20
CA ALA A 28 -7.43 15.31 14.91
C ALA A 28 -8.00 15.39 13.49
N GLY A 29 -9.28 15.72 13.32
CA GLY A 29 -10.09 15.55 12.10
C GLY A 29 -9.59 16.17 10.78
N GLN A 30 -8.43 16.82 10.74
CA GLN A 30 -7.81 17.36 9.51
C GLN A 30 -6.83 16.40 8.82
N ALA A 31 -6.17 15.49 9.56
CA ALA A 31 -5.21 14.54 8.97
C ALA A 31 -5.89 13.40 8.19
N ASP A 32 -7.20 13.24 8.37
CA ASP A 32 -8.02 12.12 7.91
C ASP A 32 -8.24 12.16 6.38
N SER A 33 -8.62 13.33 5.83
CA SER A 33 -8.88 13.52 4.40
C SER A 33 -7.64 13.26 3.52
N LYS A 34 -6.47 13.78 3.93
CA LYS A 34 -5.23 13.65 3.15
C LYS A 34 -4.73 12.20 3.08
N ARG A 35 -4.78 11.47 4.20
CA ARG A 35 -4.35 10.06 4.25
C ARG A 35 -5.28 9.16 3.46
N LYS A 36 -6.58 9.38 3.58
CA LYS A 36 -7.60 8.71 2.75
C LYS A 36 -7.35 8.95 1.26
N SER A 37 -7.15 10.21 0.86
CA SER A 37 -6.84 10.56 -0.53
C SER A 37 -5.57 9.87 -1.05
N ILE A 38 -4.49 9.86 -0.27
CA ILE A 38 -3.23 9.16 -0.65
C ILE A 38 -3.46 7.65 -0.78
N TYR A 39 -4.21 7.04 0.14
CA TYR A 39 -4.53 5.61 0.09
C TYR A 39 -5.37 5.25 -1.15
N PHE A 40 -6.42 6.02 -1.44
CA PHE A 40 -7.23 5.83 -2.65
C PHE A 40 -6.41 6.04 -3.93
N GLY A 41 -5.56 7.07 -3.97
CA GLY A 41 -4.65 7.31 -5.09
C GLY A 41 -3.70 6.13 -5.34
N PHE A 42 -3.16 5.53 -4.27
CA PHE A 42 -2.35 4.33 -4.37
C PHE A 42 -3.12 3.13 -4.94
N MET A 43 -4.36 2.89 -4.47
CA MET A 43 -5.21 1.82 -4.99
C MET A 43 -5.53 1.99 -6.48
N ILE A 44 -5.86 3.22 -6.90
CA ILE A 44 -6.08 3.55 -8.30
C ILE A 44 -4.80 3.30 -9.11
N THR A 45 -3.63 3.62 -8.56
CA THR A 45 -2.34 3.39 -9.23
C THR A 45 -2.08 1.91 -9.47
N ILE A 46 -2.35 1.04 -8.48
CA ILE A 46 -2.24 -0.42 -8.66
C ILE A 46 -3.21 -0.93 -9.74
N LEU A 47 -4.46 -0.46 -9.70
CA LEU A 47 -5.47 -0.82 -10.70
C LEU A 47 -5.06 -0.41 -12.11
N LEU A 48 -4.62 0.84 -12.28
CA LEU A 48 -4.11 1.35 -13.56
C LEU A 48 -2.88 0.58 -14.02
N PHE A 49 -1.93 0.30 -13.12
CA PHE A 49 -0.75 -0.49 -13.46
C PHE A 49 -1.14 -1.87 -13.97
N ASN A 50 -2.04 -2.58 -13.29
CA ASN A 50 -2.51 -3.89 -13.74
C ASN A 50 -3.26 -3.80 -15.08
N PHE A 51 -4.12 -2.80 -15.25
CA PHE A 51 -4.86 -2.59 -16.50
C PHE A 51 -3.92 -2.30 -17.67
N ILE A 52 -2.95 -1.39 -17.49
CA ILE A 52 -1.97 -1.01 -18.50
C ILE A 52 -1.02 -2.19 -18.82
N SER A 53 -0.51 -2.86 -17.78
CA SER A 53 0.38 -4.02 -17.90
C SER A 53 -0.24 -5.13 -18.74
N ASN A 54 -1.53 -5.44 -18.49
CA ASN A 54 -2.22 -6.54 -19.17
C ASN A 54 -2.75 -6.16 -20.55
N ASN A 55 -3.24 -4.94 -20.76
CA ASN A 55 -3.89 -4.55 -22.01
C ASN A 55 -2.94 -3.87 -23.03
N LEU A 56 -1.95 -3.11 -22.56
CA LEU A 56 -1.10 -2.28 -23.44
C LEU A 56 0.27 -2.88 -23.66
N PHE A 57 0.85 -3.53 -22.65
CA PHE A 57 2.25 -3.98 -22.70
C PHE A 57 2.43 -5.49 -22.77
N SER A 58 1.35 -6.27 -22.70
CA SER A 58 1.36 -7.75 -22.68
C SER A 58 2.50 -8.30 -21.82
N LEU A 59 2.74 -7.66 -20.66
CA LEU A 59 3.86 -8.03 -19.81
C LEU A 59 3.68 -9.48 -19.38
N ASN A 60 4.73 -10.29 -19.55
CA ASN A 60 4.72 -11.68 -19.09
C ASN A 60 4.25 -11.71 -17.63
N ALA A 61 3.22 -12.52 -17.35
CA ALA A 61 2.62 -12.63 -16.01
C ALA A 61 3.64 -12.90 -14.89
N SER A 62 4.78 -13.52 -15.25
CA SER A 62 5.94 -13.74 -14.39
C SER A 62 6.55 -12.47 -13.79
N ASN A 63 6.46 -11.33 -14.49
CA ASN A 63 7.07 -10.06 -14.07
C ASN A 63 6.09 -9.12 -13.36
N GLY A 64 4.78 -9.26 -13.59
CA GLY A 64 3.76 -8.42 -12.95
C GLY A 64 3.66 -8.61 -11.44
N LEU A 65 3.71 -9.86 -10.98
CA LEU A 65 3.60 -10.18 -9.55
C LEU A 65 4.73 -9.55 -8.71
N PRO A 66 6.02 -9.70 -9.06
CA PRO A 66 7.11 -9.01 -8.37
C PRO A 66 6.90 -7.49 -8.26
N ILE A 67 6.48 -6.83 -9.33
CA ILE A 67 6.29 -5.37 -9.37
C ILE A 67 5.18 -4.96 -8.38
N VAL A 68 4.04 -5.64 -8.42
CA VAL A 68 2.92 -5.36 -7.50
C VAL A 68 3.33 -5.59 -6.05
N VAL A 69 4.03 -6.69 -5.75
CA VAL A 69 4.53 -6.97 -4.40
C VAL A 69 5.51 -5.88 -3.94
N SER A 70 6.41 -5.42 -4.79
CA SER A 70 7.33 -4.32 -4.49
C SER A 70 6.59 -3.00 -4.23
N MET A 71 5.56 -2.67 -5.02
CA MET A 71 4.72 -1.49 -4.79
C MET A 71 4.01 -1.54 -3.44
N ILE A 72 3.41 -2.69 -3.11
CA ILE A 72 2.74 -2.92 -1.81
C ILE A 72 3.75 -2.78 -0.66
N PHE A 73 4.94 -3.34 -0.80
CA PHE A 73 5.97 -3.28 0.23
C PHE A 73 6.47 -1.85 0.48
N LEU A 74 6.78 -1.09 -0.58
CA LEU A 74 7.19 0.31 -0.47
C LEU A 74 6.11 1.18 0.17
N PHE A 75 4.85 0.99 -0.24
CA PHE A 75 3.74 1.75 0.35
C PHE A 75 3.47 1.36 1.80
N SER A 76 3.68 0.09 2.16
CA SER A 76 3.64 -0.36 3.56
C SER A 76 4.66 0.39 4.41
N ILE A 77 5.91 0.51 3.95
CA ILE A 77 6.95 1.26 4.65
C ILE A 77 6.54 2.72 4.85
N TYR A 78 6.01 3.36 3.80
CA TYR A 78 5.49 4.72 3.87
C TYR A 78 4.38 4.88 4.93
N MET A 79 3.36 3.99 4.90
CA MET A 79 2.26 4.03 5.87
C MET A 79 2.76 3.83 7.29
N LEU A 80 3.69 2.91 7.51
CA LEU A 80 4.28 2.65 8.83
C LEU A 80 5.02 3.87 9.38
N MET A 81 5.83 4.53 8.55
CA MET A 81 6.51 5.79 8.94
C MET A 81 5.51 6.89 9.29
N ALA A 82 4.44 7.03 8.50
CA ALA A 82 3.41 8.04 8.74
C ALA A 82 2.59 7.77 10.02
N VAL A 83 2.28 6.51 10.31
CA VAL A 83 1.62 6.08 11.56
C VAL A 83 2.56 6.32 12.75
N ALA A 84 3.83 5.90 12.66
CA ALA A 84 4.82 6.09 13.72
C ALA A 84 5.04 7.58 14.03
N LYS A 85 5.16 8.43 13.00
CA LYS A 85 5.30 9.88 13.17
C LYS A 85 4.07 10.49 13.84
N ALA A 86 2.86 10.05 13.49
CA ALA A 86 1.64 10.52 14.13
C ALA A 86 1.54 10.06 15.59
N ARG A 87 1.92 8.82 15.91
CA ARG A 87 1.96 8.33 17.30
C ARG A 87 2.94 9.13 18.15
N ARG A 88 4.15 9.43 17.64
CA ARG A 88 5.15 10.25 18.37
C ARG A 88 4.65 11.67 18.66
N LYS A 89 3.91 12.29 17.73
CA LYS A 89 3.34 13.64 17.92
C LYS A 89 2.26 13.73 19.00
N VAL A 90 1.72 12.60 19.44
CA VAL A 90 0.64 12.56 20.44
C VAL A 90 1.17 12.32 21.86
N ILE A 91 2.39 11.82 21.98
CA ILE A 91 3.04 11.55 23.27
C ILE A 91 3.76 12.81 23.80
N ARG A 92 4.03 13.79 22.93
CA ARG A 92 4.46 15.15 23.29
C ARG A 92 3.24 16.05 23.40
#